data_AF-A0A0V8JLS8-F1
#
_entry.id   AF-A0A0V8JLS8-F1
#
_cell.length_a   1.000
_cell.length_b   1.000
_cell.length_c   1.000
_cell.angle_alpha   90.00
_cell.angle_beta   90.00
_cell.angle_gamma   90.00
#
_symmetry.space_group_name_H-M   'P 1'
#
loop_
_entity.id
_entity.type
_entity.pdbx_description
1 polymer ?
#
loop_
_entity_poly.entity_id
_entity_poly.type
_entity_poly.pdbx_seq_one_letter_code
_entity_poly.pdbx_strand_id
1 'polypeptide(L)'
;MKIKKIIAALPHDQIGQLALEGVIAPVTVESSIVSAFTEQSIRAESYAGKLYGLPKAIETPIFLYNKDLMKKAPKTMNELYEISKSNQNAGQYGFLAPWDNFYFANAVLSGMGSYVFKQEKQSLDPTDIGLHSDGADGVSYISKWYNENLFPKGIIGENGGSTLEALFQKGKWRYYFNTCMI
;
A
#
# COMPACT_ATOMS: atom_id res chain seq x y z
N MET A 1 -40.72 8.24 -4.13
CA MET A 1 -39.32 8.43 -4.56
C MET A 1 -38.67 7.04 -4.67
N LYS A 2 -38.31 6.56 -5.87
CA LYS A 2 -37.60 5.27 -6.00
C LYS A 2 -36.12 5.51 -5.71
N ILE A 3 -35.62 4.99 -4.60
CA ILE A 3 -34.18 5.01 -4.30
C ILE A 3 -33.51 4.10 -5.35
N LYS A 4 -32.71 4.68 -6.25
CA LYS A 4 -31.82 3.91 -7.11
C LYS A 4 -30.72 3.33 -6.23
N LYS A 5 -30.57 2.01 -6.24
CA LYS A 5 -29.40 1.35 -5.65
C LYS A 5 -28.21 1.63 -6.56
N ILE A 6 -27.20 2.31 -6.04
CA ILE A 6 -25.92 2.56 -6.71
C ILE A 6 -24.93 1.54 -6.18
N ILE A 7 -24.15 0.93 -7.06
CA ILE A 7 -23.03 0.05 -6.70
C ILE A 7 -21.76 0.84 -6.95
N ALA A 8 -20.91 0.94 -5.95
CA ALA A 8 -19.61 1.58 -6.04
C ALA A 8 -18.50 0.56 -5.73
N ALA A 9 -17.36 0.70 -6.40
CA ALA A 9 -16.15 -0.03 -6.05
C ALA A 9 -15.32 0.84 -5.10
N LEU A 10 -15.04 0.33 -3.90
CA LEU A 10 -14.35 1.04 -2.83
C LEU A 10 -13.32 0.12 -2.19
N PRO A 11 -12.19 0.66 -1.70
CA PRO A 11 -11.29 -0.07 -0.81
C PRO A 11 -12.00 -0.50 0.48
N HIS A 12 -11.73 -1.73 0.92
CA HIS A 12 -12.44 -2.33 2.06
C HIS A 12 -12.19 -1.60 3.39
N ASP A 13 -11.07 -0.89 3.53
CA ASP A 13 -10.72 -0.09 4.72
C ASP A 13 -11.74 1.02 5.01
N GLN A 14 -12.53 1.44 4.02
CA GLN A 14 -13.56 2.46 4.17
C GLN A 14 -14.92 1.90 4.64
N ILE A 15 -15.13 0.58 4.54
CA ILE A 15 -16.44 -0.05 4.80
C ILE A 15 -16.93 0.23 6.22
N GLY A 16 -16.06 0.15 7.21
CA GLY A 16 -16.44 0.36 8.62
C GLY A 16 -17.04 1.74 8.85
N GLN A 17 -16.39 2.80 8.36
CA GLN A 17 -16.87 4.17 8.48
C GLN A 17 -18.18 4.38 7.71
N LEU A 18 -18.23 3.93 6.46
CA LEU A 18 -19.42 4.10 5.61
C LEU A 18 -20.64 3.34 6.14
N ALA A 19 -20.43 2.18 6.76
CA ALA A 19 -21.47 1.41 7.43
C ALA A 19 -21.99 2.13 8.69
N LEU A 20 -21.10 2.72 9.50
CA LEU A 20 -21.48 3.51 10.68
C LEU A 20 -22.27 4.77 10.31
N GLU A 21 -21.86 5.46 9.23
CA GLU A 21 -22.51 6.67 8.72
C GLU A 21 -23.82 6.37 7.97
N GLY A 22 -24.12 5.09 7.69
CA GLY A 22 -25.32 4.67 6.96
C GLY A 22 -25.30 5.01 5.47
N VAL A 23 -24.11 5.26 4.90
CA VAL A 23 -23.90 5.57 3.48
C VAL A 23 -24.05 4.32 2.61
N ILE A 24 -23.67 3.16 3.15
CA ILE A 24 -23.80 1.85 2.49
C ILE A 24 -24.76 0.93 3.23
N ALA A 25 -25.44 0.06 2.50
CA ALA A 25 -26.38 -0.92 3.05
C ALA A 25 -25.75 -2.32 3.04
N PRO A 26 -26.05 -3.18 4.03
CA PRO A 26 -25.61 -4.56 4.02
C PRO A 26 -26.20 -5.32 2.83
N VAL A 27 -25.46 -6.30 2.32
CA VAL A 27 -25.88 -7.17 1.23
C VAL A 27 -26.21 -8.56 1.75
N THR A 28 -27.19 -9.20 1.11
CA THR A 28 -27.52 -10.61 1.34
C THR A 28 -27.38 -11.34 0.03
N VAL A 29 -26.53 -12.35 0.03
CA VAL A 29 -26.23 -13.19 -1.14
C VAL A 29 -26.33 -14.65 -0.75
N GLU A 30 -26.50 -15.53 -1.74
CA GLU A 30 -26.49 -16.97 -1.50
C GLU A 30 -25.13 -17.44 -0.97
N SER A 31 -25.14 -18.48 -0.14
CA SER A 31 -23.90 -19.07 0.40
C SER A 31 -22.98 -19.57 -0.70
N SER A 32 -23.53 -20.06 -1.82
CA SER A 32 -22.80 -20.47 -3.02
C SER A 32 -21.92 -19.36 -3.59
N ILE A 33 -22.38 -18.10 -3.54
CA ILE A 33 -21.62 -16.94 -4.00
C ILE A 33 -20.48 -16.63 -3.02
N VAL A 34 -20.76 -16.64 -1.71
CA VAL A 34 -19.75 -16.40 -0.67
C VAL A 34 -18.63 -17.44 -0.73
N SER A 35 -18.98 -18.71 -0.93
CA SER A 35 -18.02 -19.82 -1.01
C SER A 35 -17.10 -19.78 -2.23
N ALA A 36 -17.37 -18.91 -3.22
CA ALA A 36 -16.46 -18.68 -4.34
C ALA A 36 -15.25 -17.78 -3.96
N PHE A 37 -15.30 -17.11 -2.81
CA PHE A 37 -14.26 -16.19 -2.35
C PHE A 37 -13.47 -16.76 -1.18
N THR A 38 -12.29 -16.20 -0.91
CA THR A 38 -11.50 -16.57 0.27
C THR A 38 -12.14 -16.01 1.53
N GLU A 39 -11.98 -16.72 2.65
CA GLU A 39 -12.49 -16.29 3.95
C GLU A 39 -12.00 -14.88 4.34
N GLN A 40 -10.73 -14.59 4.05
CA GLN A 40 -10.10 -13.30 4.35
C GLN A 40 -10.75 -12.16 3.55
N SER A 41 -11.06 -12.38 2.27
CA SER A 41 -11.70 -11.37 1.44
C SER A 41 -13.15 -11.10 1.86
N ILE A 42 -13.91 -12.13 2.22
CA ILE A 42 -15.26 -11.96 2.79
C ILE A 42 -15.23 -11.24 4.13
N ARG A 43 -14.23 -11.57 4.97
CA ARG A 43 -14.03 -10.88 6.25
C ARG A 43 -13.69 -9.40 6.05
N ALA A 44 -12.89 -9.06 5.04
CA ALA A 44 -12.56 -7.68 4.70
C ALA A 44 -13.79 -6.87 4.25
N GLU A 45 -14.72 -7.51 3.54
CA GLU A 45 -16.00 -6.91 3.11
C GLU A 45 -17.07 -6.88 4.20
N SER A 46 -16.75 -7.32 5.43
CA SER A 46 -17.69 -7.47 6.53
C SER A 46 -17.39 -6.51 7.69
N TYR A 47 -18.43 -5.89 8.24
CA TYR A 47 -18.35 -5.02 9.40
C TYR A 47 -19.46 -5.35 10.41
N ALA A 48 -19.10 -5.45 11.70
CA ALA A 48 -20.03 -5.82 12.78
C ALA A 48 -20.90 -7.05 12.47
N GLY A 49 -20.30 -8.08 11.85
CA GLY A 49 -20.96 -9.34 11.51
C GLY A 49 -21.89 -9.29 10.29
N LYS A 50 -21.91 -8.19 9.53
CA LYS A 50 -22.71 -8.06 8.30
C LYS A 50 -21.80 -7.85 7.09
N LEU A 51 -22.16 -8.46 5.97
CA LEU A 51 -21.50 -8.28 4.68
C LEU A 51 -22.00 -6.98 4.03
N TYR A 52 -21.10 -6.13 3.53
CA TYR A 52 -21.43 -4.86 2.88
C TYR A 52 -21.04 -4.79 1.40
N GLY A 53 -20.25 -5.75 0.93
CA GLY A 53 -19.80 -5.82 -0.45
C GLY A 53 -19.44 -7.24 -0.87
N LEU A 54 -19.00 -7.39 -2.12
CA LEU A 54 -18.36 -8.61 -2.60
C LEU A 54 -16.96 -8.25 -3.09
N PRO A 55 -15.95 -9.10 -2.81
CA PRO A 55 -14.59 -8.81 -3.24
C PRO A 55 -14.52 -8.68 -4.76
N LYS A 56 -13.96 -7.57 -5.25
CA LYS A 56 -13.75 -7.35 -6.68
C LYS A 56 -12.34 -7.73 -7.14
N ALA A 57 -11.34 -7.34 -6.37
CA ALA A 57 -9.93 -7.56 -6.65
C ALA A 57 -9.12 -7.50 -5.35
N ILE A 58 -7.93 -8.08 -5.35
CA ILE A 58 -6.98 -7.95 -4.24
C ILE A 58 -5.79 -7.11 -4.73
N GLU A 59 -5.47 -6.06 -3.99
CA GLU A 59 -4.38 -5.15 -4.34
C GLU A 59 -3.24 -5.24 -3.34
N THR A 60 -2.01 -5.22 -3.84
CA THR A 60 -0.81 -5.19 -3.00
C THR A 60 0.32 -4.42 -3.68
N PRO A 61 1.14 -3.66 -2.93
CA PRO A 61 2.38 -3.12 -3.44
C PRO A 61 3.34 -4.25 -3.86
N ILE A 62 3.99 -4.06 -4.99
CA ILE A 62 5.00 -4.95 -5.54
C ILE A 62 6.29 -4.19 -5.84
N PHE A 63 7.40 -4.93 -5.77
CA PHE A 63 8.70 -4.46 -6.18
C PHE A 63 8.96 -4.80 -7.64
N LEU A 64 9.19 -3.79 -8.46
CA LEU A 64 9.51 -3.90 -9.88
C LEU A 64 10.99 -3.57 -10.10
N TYR A 65 11.62 -4.26 -11.05
CA TYR A 65 13.00 -4.00 -11.44
C TYR A 65 13.20 -4.06 -12.95
N ASN A 66 14.10 -3.21 -13.44
CA ASN A 66 14.45 -3.14 -14.85
C ASN A 66 15.60 -4.13 -15.18
N LYS A 67 15.27 -5.16 -15.96
CA LYS A 67 16.20 -6.25 -16.36
C LYS A 67 17.31 -5.83 -17.34
N ASP A 68 17.11 -4.70 -18.02
CA ASP A 68 18.12 -4.15 -18.93
C ASP A 68 19.23 -3.44 -18.15
N LEU A 69 18.88 -2.85 -17.00
CA LEU A 69 19.83 -2.18 -16.13
C LEU A 69 20.51 -3.13 -15.13
N MET A 70 19.85 -4.23 -14.72
CA MET A 70 20.43 -5.23 -13.82
C MET A 70 19.86 -6.63 -14.04
N LYS A 71 20.68 -7.66 -13.81
CA LYS A 71 20.28 -9.06 -14.03
C LYS A 71 19.62 -9.74 -12.83
N LYS A 72 19.80 -9.21 -11.62
CA LYS A 72 19.25 -9.79 -10.38
C LYS A 72 18.66 -8.68 -9.52
N ALA A 73 17.49 -8.95 -8.94
CA ALA A 73 16.89 -8.11 -7.93
C ALA A 73 17.64 -8.22 -6.59
N PRO A 74 17.60 -7.19 -5.73
CA PRO A 74 18.21 -7.24 -4.41
C PRO A 74 17.32 -8.09 -3.51
N LYS A 75 17.91 -8.69 -2.49
CA LYS A 75 17.17 -9.52 -1.52
C LYS A 75 16.77 -8.75 -0.28
N THR A 76 17.42 -7.62 -0.01
CA THR A 76 17.22 -6.85 1.21
C THR A 76 17.07 -5.37 0.92
N MET A 77 16.39 -4.65 1.82
CA MET A 77 16.30 -3.19 1.77
C MET A 77 17.67 -2.52 1.95
N ASN A 78 18.61 -3.16 2.67
CA ASN A 78 19.97 -2.67 2.80
C ASN A 78 20.75 -2.76 1.47
N GLU A 79 20.66 -3.87 0.73
CA GLU A 79 21.23 -3.96 -0.62
C GLU A 79 20.65 -2.89 -1.55
N LEU A 80 19.33 -2.70 -1.51
CA LEU A 80 18.63 -1.69 -2.30
C LEU A 80 19.10 -0.27 -1.98
N TYR A 81 19.33 0.01 -0.70
CA TYR A 81 19.84 1.27 -0.20
C TYR A 81 21.26 1.55 -0.70
N GLU A 82 22.18 0.59 -0.57
CA GLU A 82 23.57 0.73 -1.05
C GLU A 82 23.65 0.87 -2.58
N ILE A 83 22.81 0.14 -3.31
CA ILE A 83 22.66 0.32 -4.76
C ILE A 83 22.18 1.74 -5.07
N SER A 84 21.25 2.29 -4.29
CA SER A 84 20.72 3.63 -4.54
C SER A 84 21.73 4.73 -4.26
N LYS A 85 22.55 4.58 -3.21
CA LYS A 85 23.68 5.49 -2.94
C LYS A 85 24.73 5.49 -4.03
N SER A 86 25.11 4.30 -4.50
CA SER A 86 26.15 4.14 -5.52
C SER A 86 25.71 4.57 -6.93
N ASN A 87 24.40 4.73 -7.17
CA ASN A 87 23.83 5.03 -8.49
C ASN A 87 23.26 6.45 -8.63
N GLN A 88 23.73 7.42 -7.84
CA GLN A 88 23.38 8.83 -8.03
C GLN A 88 24.12 9.44 -9.24
N ASN A 89 23.85 8.93 -10.44
CA ASN A 89 24.28 9.58 -11.68
C ASN A 89 23.19 10.53 -12.16
N ALA A 90 23.58 11.60 -12.85
CA ALA A 90 22.63 12.61 -13.35
C ALA A 90 21.51 11.96 -14.19
N GLY A 91 20.30 11.93 -13.64
CA GLY A 91 19.11 11.42 -14.31
C GLY A 91 18.90 9.90 -14.27
N GLN A 92 19.63 9.17 -13.43
CA GLN A 92 19.34 7.75 -13.11
C GLN A 92 19.15 7.57 -11.61
N TYR A 93 18.21 6.71 -11.23
CA TYR A 93 17.88 6.43 -9.83
C TYR A 93 17.99 4.93 -9.57
N GLY A 94 18.65 4.56 -8.47
CA GLY A 94 18.73 3.16 -8.04
C GLY A 94 17.35 2.62 -7.68
N PHE A 95 16.58 3.38 -6.92
CA PHE A 95 15.24 2.99 -6.49
C PHE A 95 14.36 4.21 -6.31
N LEU A 96 13.07 4.03 -6.57
CA LEU A 96 12.04 5.05 -6.38
C LEU A 96 10.83 4.43 -5.70
N ALA A 97 10.25 5.16 -4.74
CA ALA A 97 8.99 4.80 -4.12
C ALA A 97 8.27 6.06 -3.59
N PRO A 98 6.94 6.16 -3.73
CA PRO A 98 6.16 7.27 -3.18
C PRO A 98 5.91 7.09 -1.68
N TRP A 99 6.97 7.10 -0.87
CA TRP A 99 6.86 6.89 0.59
C TRP A 99 6.33 8.11 1.37
N ASP A 100 6.00 9.19 0.68
CA ASP A 100 5.19 10.28 1.21
C ASP A 100 3.69 9.92 1.24
N ASN A 101 3.29 8.88 0.52
CA ASN A 101 1.97 8.25 0.61
C ASN A 101 2.01 7.06 1.59
N PHE A 102 1.15 7.11 2.61
CA PHE A 102 1.10 6.10 3.67
C PHE A 102 0.88 4.68 3.15
N TYR A 103 0.10 4.49 2.09
CA TYR A 103 -0.15 3.17 1.49
C TYR A 103 1.16 2.46 1.09
N PHE A 104 2.08 3.19 0.45
CA PHE A 104 3.37 2.65 0.04
C PHE A 104 4.41 2.66 1.15
N ALA A 105 4.39 3.69 2.00
CA ALA A 105 5.26 3.77 3.17
C ALA A 105 5.01 2.59 4.13
N ASN A 106 3.74 2.20 4.31
CA ASN A 106 3.34 1.13 5.22
C ASN A 106 4.03 -0.20 4.89
N ALA A 107 4.33 -0.49 3.61
CA ALA A 107 5.09 -1.69 3.23
C ALA A 107 6.46 -1.78 3.91
N VAL A 108 7.13 -0.64 4.10
CA VAL A 108 8.41 -0.55 4.82
C VAL A 108 8.18 -0.51 6.33
N LEU A 109 7.24 0.32 6.78
CA LEU A 109 6.93 0.48 8.21
C LEU A 109 6.56 -0.87 8.84
N SER A 110 5.60 -1.59 8.24
CA SER A 110 5.16 -2.89 8.75
C SER A 110 6.24 -3.96 8.60
N GLY A 111 7.04 -3.91 7.54
CA GLY A 111 8.20 -4.79 7.37
C GLY A 111 9.27 -4.60 8.45
N MET A 112 9.30 -3.43 9.09
CA MET A 112 10.17 -3.10 10.22
C MET A 112 9.45 -3.19 11.58
N GLY A 113 8.25 -3.77 11.64
CA GLY A 113 7.55 -4.07 12.89
C GLY A 113 6.51 -3.04 13.33
N SER A 114 6.29 -1.96 12.57
CA SER A 114 5.18 -1.04 12.85
C SER A 114 3.81 -1.66 12.54
N TYR A 115 2.77 -1.14 13.18
CA TYR A 115 1.37 -1.49 12.88
C TYR A 115 0.48 -0.27 13.14
N VAL A 116 -0.70 -0.21 12.49
CA VAL A 116 -1.64 0.92 12.68
C VAL A 116 -2.36 0.79 14.02
N PHE A 117 -3.13 -0.29 14.18
CA PHE A 117 -3.85 -0.64 15.40
C PHE A 117 -3.48 -2.06 15.81
N LYS A 118 -3.34 -2.31 17.10
CA LYS A 118 -2.98 -3.65 17.58
C LYS A 118 -4.08 -4.65 17.22
N GLN A 119 -3.69 -5.75 16.58
CA GLN A 119 -4.61 -6.85 16.34
C GLN A 119 -4.87 -7.62 17.64
N GLU A 120 -6.14 -7.68 18.05
CA GLU A 120 -6.62 -8.49 19.17
C GLU A 120 -7.57 -9.57 18.66
N LYS A 121 -7.13 -10.84 18.57
CA LYS A 121 -7.95 -11.95 18.05
C LYS A 121 -8.69 -11.57 16.75
N GLN A 122 -9.96 -11.18 16.84
CA GLN A 122 -10.82 -10.82 15.70
C GLN A 122 -11.09 -9.31 15.54
N SER A 123 -10.63 -8.47 16.47
CA SER A 123 -10.80 -7.01 16.49
C SER A 123 -9.46 -6.26 16.42
N LEU A 124 -9.54 -4.95 16.24
CA LEU A 124 -8.41 -4.02 16.36
C LEU A 124 -8.63 -3.16 17.62
N ASP A 125 -7.59 -2.96 18.41
CA ASP A 125 -7.62 -1.98 19.52
C ASP A 125 -7.27 -0.58 18.98
N PRO A 126 -8.24 0.36 18.95
CA PRO A 126 -7.99 1.71 18.45
C PRO A 126 -7.13 2.56 19.38
N THR A 127 -6.89 2.13 20.63
CA THR A 127 -6.10 2.86 21.63
C THR A 127 -4.62 2.45 21.63
N ASP A 128 -4.28 1.30 21.05
CA ASP A 128 -2.91 0.82 20.90
C ASP A 128 -2.42 1.05 19.45
N ILE A 129 -1.67 2.14 19.26
CA ILE A 129 -1.14 2.58 17.97
C ILE A 129 0.36 2.26 17.89
N GLY A 130 0.72 1.38 16.95
CA GLY A 130 2.07 0.86 16.77
C GLY A 130 2.97 1.64 15.80
N LEU A 131 2.58 2.87 15.42
CA LEU A 131 3.36 3.68 14.48
C LEU A 131 4.63 4.27 15.12
N HIS A 132 4.69 4.32 16.45
CA HIS A 132 5.80 4.88 17.24
C HIS A 132 6.37 3.88 18.28
N SER A 133 6.08 2.58 18.17
CA SER A 133 6.58 1.61 19.14
C SER A 133 8.11 1.52 19.14
N ASP A 134 8.72 1.26 20.29
CA ASP A 134 10.16 0.98 20.42
C ASP A 134 10.54 -0.20 19.50
N GLY A 135 11.17 0.09 18.35
CA GLY A 135 11.41 -0.85 17.26
C GLY A 135 10.92 -0.38 15.88
N ALA A 136 10.14 0.72 15.82
CA ALA A 136 9.67 1.34 14.58
C ALA A 136 10.77 2.15 13.88
N ASP A 137 11.85 1.47 13.46
CA ASP A 137 12.92 2.06 12.65
C ASP A 137 12.44 2.48 11.25
N GLY A 138 11.24 2.08 10.84
CA GLY A 138 10.67 2.36 9.52
C GLY A 138 10.59 3.84 9.19
N VAL A 139 10.14 4.70 10.12
CA VAL A 139 10.04 6.15 9.87
C VAL A 139 11.43 6.77 9.73
N SER A 140 12.35 6.40 10.62
CA SER A 140 13.75 6.84 10.57
C SER A 140 14.42 6.36 9.28
N TYR A 141 14.15 5.12 8.87
CA TYR A 141 14.65 4.54 7.64
C TYR A 141 14.12 5.29 6.43
N ILE A 142 12.81 5.50 6.30
CA ILE A 142 12.22 6.31 5.21
C ILE A 142 12.82 7.72 5.21
N SER A 143 12.91 8.37 6.38
CA SER A 143 13.47 9.72 6.51
C SER A 143 14.91 9.81 6.03
N LYS A 144 15.73 8.78 6.29
CA LYS A 144 17.11 8.67 5.81
C LYS A 144 17.20 8.79 4.29
N TRP A 145 16.31 8.13 3.54
CA TRP A 145 16.31 8.17 2.08
C TRP A 145 16.05 9.57 1.52
N TYR A 146 15.09 10.29 2.11
CA TYR A 146 14.79 11.67 1.73
C TYR A 146 15.92 12.63 2.12
N ASN A 147 16.47 12.50 3.34
CA ASN A 147 17.54 13.36 3.84
C ASN A 147 18.85 13.20 3.04
N GLU A 148 19.15 12.00 2.55
CA GLU A 148 20.30 11.72 1.70
C GLU A 148 20.04 12.02 0.21
N ASN A 149 18.90 12.63 -0.14
CA ASN A 149 18.50 12.99 -1.50
C ASN A 149 18.52 11.79 -2.48
N LEU A 150 18.23 10.57 -1.99
CA LEU A 150 18.14 9.39 -2.85
C LEU A 150 16.92 9.43 -3.77
N PHE A 151 15.88 10.15 -3.35
CA PHE A 151 14.68 10.39 -4.15
C PHE A 151 14.68 11.81 -4.75
N PRO A 152 14.24 11.97 -6.01
CA PRO A 152 14.08 13.28 -6.60
C PRO A 152 12.90 14.02 -5.97
N LYS A 153 13.07 15.31 -5.63
CA LYS A 153 12.01 16.12 -4.99
C LYS A 153 10.66 16.11 -5.71
N GLY A 154 10.66 15.91 -7.04
CA GLY A 154 9.44 15.87 -7.85
C GLY A 154 8.53 14.67 -7.59
N ILE A 155 8.97 13.66 -6.84
CA ILE A 155 8.12 12.51 -6.47
C ILE A 155 7.30 12.76 -5.19
N ILE A 156 7.47 13.92 -4.56
CA ILE A 156 6.80 14.27 -3.30
C ILE A 156 5.57 15.13 -3.61
N GLY A 157 4.45 14.83 -2.95
CA GLY A 157 3.20 15.58 -3.02
C GLY A 157 2.30 15.15 -4.18
N GLU A 158 1.32 15.99 -4.51
CA GLU A 158 0.22 15.66 -5.43
C GLU A 158 0.70 15.20 -6.82
N ASN A 159 1.79 15.76 -7.32
CA ASN A 159 2.35 15.40 -8.63
C ASN A 159 3.30 14.19 -8.59
N GLY A 160 3.52 13.60 -7.41
CA GLY A 160 4.51 12.56 -7.19
C GLY A 160 4.31 11.32 -8.05
N GLY A 161 3.05 10.86 -8.13
CA GLY A 161 2.66 9.73 -8.97
C GLY A 161 2.96 9.96 -10.46
N SER A 162 2.61 11.13 -10.99
CA SER A 162 2.87 11.49 -12.39
C SER A 162 4.37 11.57 -12.70
N THR A 163 5.17 12.11 -11.76
CA THR A 163 6.63 12.15 -11.90
C THR A 163 7.22 10.74 -11.90
N LEU A 164 6.76 9.86 -11.00
CA LEU A 164 7.20 8.46 -10.94
C LEU A 164 6.85 7.72 -12.23
N GLU A 165 5.65 7.90 -12.77
CA GLU A 165 5.24 7.32 -14.04
C GLU A 165 6.08 7.83 -15.21
N ALA A 166 6.36 9.14 -15.26
CA ALA A 166 7.21 9.71 -16.30
C ALA A 166 8.66 9.21 -16.23
N LEU A 167 9.20 9.02 -15.02
CA LEU A 167 10.50 8.38 -14.81
C LEU A 167 10.45 6.91 -15.21
N PHE A 168 9.33 6.24 -14.93
CA PHE A 168 9.07 4.85 -15.30
C PHE A 168 9.17 4.65 -16.81
N GLN A 169 8.38 5.42 -17.56
CA GLN A 169 8.32 5.38 -19.03
C GLN A 169 9.66 5.73 -19.70
N LYS A 170 10.46 6.61 -19.08
CA LYS A 170 11.79 6.99 -19.57
C LYS A 170 12.90 5.98 -19.25
N GLY A 171 12.60 4.90 -18.52
CA GLY A 171 13.58 3.88 -18.14
C GLY A 171 14.70 4.40 -17.22
N LYS A 172 14.46 5.49 -16.48
CA LYS A 172 15.47 6.18 -15.66
C LYS A 172 15.66 5.58 -14.26
N TRP A 173 15.13 4.39 -14.02
CA TRP A 173 15.07 3.73 -12.71
C TRP A 173 15.57 2.29 -12.84
N ARG A 174 16.31 1.83 -11.83
CA ARG A 174 16.69 0.42 -11.73
C ARG A 174 15.61 -0.40 -10.99
N TYR A 175 15.01 0.19 -9.95
CA TYR A 175 13.96 -0.40 -9.13
C TYR A 175 12.81 0.59 -8.84
N TYR A 176 11.59 0.09 -8.65
CA TYR A 176 10.40 0.90 -8.37
C TYR A 176 9.33 0.13 -7.57
N PHE A 177 8.69 0.74 -6.58
CA PHE A 177 7.44 0.19 -5.98
C PHE A 177 6.21 0.68 -6.72
N ASN A 178 5.35 -0.25 -7.09
CA ASN A 178 4.04 0.05 -7.67
C ASN A 178 2.96 -0.85 -7.06
N THR A 179 1.69 -0.55 -7.28
CA THR A 179 0.58 -1.42 -6.91
C THR A 179 0.31 -2.43 -8.02
N CYS A 180 0.00 -3.67 -7.65
CA CYS A 180 -0.55 -4.67 -8.55
C CYS A 180 -1.96 -5.07 -8.09
N MET A 181 -2.89 -5.14 -9.03
CA MET A 181 -4.22 -5.70 -8.85
C MET A 181 -4.21 -7.15 -9.34
N ILE A 182 -4.56 -8.09 -8.47
CA ILE A 182 -4.59 -9.54 -8.72
C ILE A 182 -6.04 -10.03 -8.71
#